data_AF-A0A7X4XR80-F1
#
_entry.id   AF-A0A7X4XR80-F1
#
_cell.length_a   1.000
_cell.length_b   1.000
_cell.length_c   1.000
_cell.angle_alpha   90.00
_cell.angle_beta   90.00
_cell.angle_gamma   90.00
#
_symmetry.space_group_name_H-M   'P 1'
#
loop_
_entity.id
_entity.type
_entity.pdbx_description
1 polymer ?
#
loop_
_entity_poly.entity_id
_entity_poly.type
_entity_poly.pdbx_seq_one_letter_code
_entity_poly.pdbx_strand_id
1 'polypeptide(L)' 'MITIREMDISDYDSVIDLWCQTESLSLRDADSKQSIESYLNRNSGLSFVALSGNKIIGAVLVGTDGRRGYLQH' A
#
# COMPACT_ATOMS: atom_id res chain seq x y z
N MET A 1 -15.97 -8.67 -9.65
CA MET A 1 -15.09 -9.67 -9.02
C MET A 1 -13.95 -8.92 -8.37
N ILE A 2 -13.60 -9.26 -7.13
CA ILE A 2 -12.46 -8.64 -6.44
C ILE A 2 -11.23 -9.52 -6.62
N THR A 3 -10.12 -8.92 -7.02
CA THR A 3 -8.81 -9.59 -7.12
C THR A 3 -7.88 -8.98 -6.09
N ILE A 4 -7.11 -9.82 -5.40
CA ILE A 4 -6.07 -9.37 -4.46
C ILE A 4 -4.74 -9.83 -5.01
N ARG A 5 -3.75 -8.94 -5.05
CA ARG A 5 -2.37 -9.25 -5.44
C ARG A 5 -1.39 -8.41 -4.65
N GLU A 6 -0.12 -8.81 -4.70
CA GLU A 6 0.97 -8.01 -4.15
C GLU A 6 0.94 -6.60 -4.76
N MET A 7 1.19 -5.62 -3.90
CA MET A 7 1.33 -4.23 -4.32
C MET A 7 2.66 -4.05 -5.06
N ASP A 8 2.61 -3.45 -6.24
CA ASP A 8 3.78 -3.03 -6.98
C ASP A 8 3.94 -1.50 -6.88
N ILE A 9 5.16 -0.99 -7.05
CA ILE A 9 5.39 0.45 -7.00
C ILE A 9 4.63 1.22 -8.11
N SER A 10 4.28 0.56 -9.22
CA SER A 10 3.42 1.13 -10.26
C SER A 10 1.99 1.41 -9.78
N ASP A 11 1.54 0.82 -8.67
CA ASP A 11 0.22 1.08 -8.08
C ASP A 11 0.17 2.36 -7.25
N TYR A 12 1.34 2.94 -6.92
CA TYR A 12 1.49 4.04 -5.97
C TYR A 12 0.49 5.18 -6.22
N ASP A 13 0.39 5.67 -7.46
CA ASP A 13 -0.45 6.82 -7.77
C ASP A 13 -1.94 6.50 -7.48
N SER A 14 -2.39 5.29 -7.81
CA SER A 14 -3.76 4.85 -7.52
C SER A 14 -4.03 4.62 -6.03
N VAL A 15 -3.03 4.17 -5.28
CA VAL A 15 -3.13 3.99 -3.82
C VAL A 15 -3.18 5.34 -3.09
N ILE A 16 -2.32 6.28 -3.48
CA ILE A 16 -2.31 7.63 -2.91
C ILE A 16 -3.61 8.38 -3.23
N ASP A 17 -4.11 8.27 -4.45
CA ASP A 17 -5.40 8.87 -4.82
C ASP A 17 -6.55 8.32 -3.96
N LEU A 18 -6.54 7.01 -3.69
CA LEU A 18 -7.53 6.38 -2.80
C LEU A 18 -7.41 6.90 -1.36
N TRP A 19 -6.20 6.96 -0.83
CA TRP A 19 -5.94 7.44 0.54
C TRP A 19 -6.25 8.93 0.71
N CYS A 20 -5.94 9.78 -0.28
CA CYS A 20 -6.32 11.19 -0.31
C CYS A 20 -7.84 11.41 -0.22
N GLN A 21 -8.63 10.48 -0.78
CA GLN A 21 -10.09 10.53 -0.77
C GLN A 21 -10.69 9.92 0.51
N THR A 22 -9.88 9.29 1.35
CA THR A 22 -10.34 8.64 2.57
C THR A 22 -10.36 9.64 3.72
N GLU A 23 -11.54 9.91 4.26
CA GLU A 23 -11.71 10.82 5.39
C GLU A 23 -10.86 10.37 6.59
N SER A 24 -10.22 11.34 7.25
CA SER A 24 -9.37 11.14 8.43
C SER A 24 -8.01 10.44 8.18
N LEU A 25 -7.67 10.10 6.94
CA LEU A 25 -6.34 9.62 6.59
C LEU A 25 -5.41 10.82 6.32
N SER A 26 -4.35 10.94 7.12
CA SER A 26 -3.36 12.00 6.97
C SER A 26 -2.09 11.47 6.32
N LEU A 27 -1.85 11.87 5.08
CA LEU A 27 -0.61 11.56 4.37
C LEU A 27 0.58 12.32 4.96
N ARG A 28 1.73 11.65 5.01
CA ARG A 28 2.99 12.16 5.56
C ARG A 28 4.13 11.89 4.57
N ASP A 29 5.33 12.38 4.85
CA ASP A 29 6.52 12.10 4.02
C ASP A 29 6.84 10.60 3.90
N ALA A 30 6.40 9.81 4.88
CA ALA A 30 6.49 8.34 4.87
C ALA A 30 5.64 7.71 3.74
N ASP A 31 4.62 8.41 3.25
CA ASP A 31 3.75 7.96 2.16
C ASP A 31 4.21 8.47 0.79
N SER A 32 5.39 9.08 0.70
CA SER A 32 5.98 9.46 -0.59
C SER A 32 6.37 8.22 -1.42
N LYS A 33 6.40 8.37 -2.75
CA LYS A 33 6.74 7.28 -3.68
C LYS A 33 8.04 6.59 -3.33
N GLN A 34 9.07 7.37 -3.01
CA GLN A 34 10.39 6.85 -2.65
C GLN A 34 10.36 6.05 -1.33
N SER A 35 9.62 6.54 -0.33
CA SER A 35 9.46 5.86 0.95
C SER A 35 8.68 4.55 0.80
N ILE A 36 7.57 4.56 0.04
CA ILE A 36 6.78 3.36 -0.24
C ILE A 36 7.59 2.34 -1.05
N GLU A 37 8.32 2.76 -2.11
CA GLU A 37 9.19 1.87 -2.87
C GLU A 37 10.24 1.18 -1.98
N SER A 38 10.91 1.96 -1.14
CA SER A 38 11.88 1.44 -0.18
C SER A 38 11.23 0.47 0.82
N TYR A 39 10.00 0.76 1.25
CA TYR A 39 9.24 -0.09 2.17
C TYR A 39 8.83 -1.42 1.52
N LEU A 40 8.34 -1.41 0.29
CA LEU A 40 7.99 -2.62 -0.47
C LEU A 40 9.22 -3.49 -0.74
N ASN A 41 10.34 -2.87 -1.12
CA ASN A 41 11.61 -3.57 -1.35
C ASN A 41 12.14 -4.23 -0.07
N ARG A 42 12.01 -3.56 1.08
CA ARG A 42 12.40 -4.13 2.37
C ARG A 42 11.47 -5.26 2.84
N ASN A 43 10.19 -5.18 2.49
CA ASN A 43 9.12 -6.06 2.97
C ASN A 43 8.45 -6.81 1.80
N SER A 44 9.26 -7.43 0.93
CA SER A 44 8.79 -8.07 -0.30
C SER A 44 7.76 -9.17 -0.01
N GLY A 45 6.68 -9.20 -0.78
CA GLY A 45 5.62 -10.20 -0.67
C GLY A 45 4.66 -10.03 0.51
N LEU A 46 4.74 -8.92 1.25
CA LEU A 46 3.91 -8.71 2.44
C LEU A 46 2.75 -7.71 2.21
N SER A 47 2.92 -6.74 1.31
CA SER A 47 1.92 -5.69 1.07
C SER A 47 1.01 -6.03 -0.11
N PHE A 48 -0.28 -5.67 -0.03
CA PHE A 48 -1.30 -6.10 -1.00
C PHE A 48 -2.24 -4.96 -1.40
N VAL A 49 -2.76 -5.06 -2.63
CA VAL A 49 -3.85 -4.22 -3.14
C VAL A 49 -5.07 -5.06 -3.51
N ALA A 50 -6.25 -4.51 -3.30
CA ALA A 50 -7.51 -5.06 -3.74
C ALA A 50 -8.02 -4.30 -4.97
N LEU A 51 -8.36 -5.03 -6.03
CA LEU A 51 -8.84 -4.47 -7.29
C LEU A 51 -10.27 -4.92 -7.57
N SER A 52 -11.10 -3.99 -8.04
CA SER A 52 -12.37 -4.29 -8.71
C SER A 52 -12.22 -3.97 -10.19
N GLY A 53 -12.03 -5.00 -11.02
CA GLY A 53 -11.55 -4.82 -12.40
C GLY A 53 -10.13 -4.25 -12.40
N ASN A 54 -9.94 -3.09 -13.04
CA ASN A 54 -8.66 -2.39 -13.08
C ASN A 54 -8.53 -1.28 -12.01
N LYS A 55 -9.56 -1.07 -11.19
CA LYS A 55 -9.57 -0.02 -10.17
C LYS A 55 -9.08 -0.57 -8.84
N ILE A 56 -8.07 0.07 -8.25
CA ILE A 56 -7.68 -0.19 -6.85
C ILE A 56 -8.77 0.37 -5.94
N ILE A 57 -9.27 -0.48 -5.05
CA ILE A 57 -10.33 -0.15 -4.07
C ILE A 57 -9.86 -0.32 -2.62
N GLY A 58 -8.63 -0.79 -2.42
CA GLY A 58 -8.02 -0.98 -1.11
C GLY A 58 -6.54 -1.28 -1.25
N ALA A 59 -5.77 -0.89 -0.25
CA ALA A 59 -4.35 -1.18 -0.13
C ALA A 59 -4.01 -1.41 1.33
N VAL A 60 -3.08 -2.32 1.60
CA VAL A 60 -2.51 -2.53 2.92
C VAL A 60 -1.00 -2.63 2.77
N LEU A 61 -0.29 -1.82 3.54
CA LEU A 61 1.15 -1.96 3.69
C LEU A 61 1.42 -2.85 4.90
N VAL A 62 2.36 -3.77 4.73
CA VAL A 62 2.76 -4.71 5.77
C VAL A 62 4.27 -4.76 5.83
N GLY A 63 4.81 -4.69 7.03
CA GLY A 63 6.24 -4.80 7.26
C GLY A 63 6.59 -5.52 8.54
N THR A 64 7.87 -5.83 8.71
CA THR A 64 8.35 -6.56 9.87
C THR A 64 9.76 -6.12 10.31
N ASP A 65 10.03 -6.23 11.60
CA ASP A 65 11.37 -6.12 12.19
C ASP A 65 12.02 -7.49 12.43
N GLY A 66 11.40 -8.58 11.93
CA GLY A 66 11.82 -9.97 12.16
C GLY A 66 11.27 -10.59 13.45
N ARG A 67 10.63 -9.79 14.32
CA ARG A 67 9.98 -10.24 15.56
C ARG A 67 8.46 -10.00 15.54
N ARG A 68 8.02 -8.91 14.93
CA ARG A 68 6.63 -8.44 14.87
C ARG A 68 6.26 -8.06 13.45
N GLY A 69 4.99 -8.26 13.10
CA GLY A 69 4.37 -7.68 11.92
C GLY A 69 3.71 -6.34 12.26
N TYR A 70 3.78 -5.40 11.34
CA TYR A 70 3.12 -4.09 11.41
C TYR A 70 2.21 -3.97 10.20
N LEU A 71 0.96 -3.57 10.45
CA LEU A 71 -0.04 -3.32 9.42
C LEU A 71 -0.34 -1.83 9.37
N GLN A 72 -0.32 -1.26 8.16
CA GLN A 72 -0.81 0.08 7.86
C GLN A 72 -1.91 -0.05 6.82
N HIS A 73 -3.11 0.45 7.14
CA HIS A 73 -4.34 0.28 6.33
C HIS A 73 -5.09 1.60 6.17
#